data_AF-A0A7S4FHW2-F1
#
_entry.id   AF-A0A7S4FHW2-F1
#
_cell.length_a   1.000
_cell.length_b   1.000
_cell.length_c   1.000
_cell.angle_alpha   90.00
_cell.angle_beta   90.00
_cell.angle_gamma   90.00
#
_symmetry.space_group_name_H-M   'P 1'
#
loop_
_entity.id
_entity.type
_entity.pdbx_description
1 polymer ?
#
loop_
_entity_poly.entity_id
_entity_poly.type
_entity_poly.pdbx_seq_one_letter_code
_entity_poly.pdbx_strand_id
1 'polypeptide(L)'
;DNHPDAHACRLKLNLAVLYSDNKTPWEMHIELDRYLGKLAHVSAECRLNTEEELDLLVRAERGTPGIKNRLSYLKAHDGHHTEVLQHPAPMQVCGQPWNKLCMLRQSYLYSQGASLQRVQYKSLGDELTDEKCLQVIWEDELLADEESGANRQLGFLFLYLLLTDKVKMQLLGTDITHSLAHILVRYFHLKLCRWGKEAVEEGEGEHSVSRQLAALAAVAALPSHHWPPAQFQGFWHHQLSRGVNLHSPEGRESPVREFLDLLDAQLRIALQ
;
A
#
# COMPACT_ATOMS: atom_id res chain seq x y z
N ASP A 1 7.65 -1.69 -30.68
CA ASP A 1 7.33 -3.11 -30.51
C ASP A 1 7.73 -3.57 -29.10
N ASN A 2 6.73 -4.00 -28.31
CA ASN A 2 6.85 -4.46 -26.92
C ASN A 2 6.71 -5.99 -26.80
N HIS A 3 6.82 -6.73 -27.90
CA HIS A 3 6.80 -8.19 -27.87
C HIS A 3 7.97 -8.74 -27.01
N PRO A 4 7.76 -9.81 -26.21
CA PRO A 4 8.81 -10.42 -25.40
C PRO A 4 10.11 -10.70 -26.18
N ASP A 5 9.97 -11.32 -27.36
CA ASP A 5 11.12 -11.68 -28.22
C ASP A 5 11.85 -10.46 -28.76
N ALA A 6 11.16 -9.34 -28.98
CA ALA A 6 11.80 -8.13 -29.47
C ALA A 6 12.80 -7.57 -28.45
N HIS A 7 12.50 -7.67 -27.15
CA HIS A 7 13.44 -7.29 -26.09
C HIS A 7 14.67 -8.20 -26.10
N ALA A 8 14.47 -9.52 -26.23
CA ALA A 8 15.57 -10.47 -26.29
C ALA A 8 16.48 -10.24 -27.52
N CYS A 9 15.89 -10.00 -28.70
CA CYS A 9 16.64 -9.69 -29.92
C CYS A 9 17.45 -8.38 -29.79
N ARG A 10 16.88 -7.33 -29.21
CA ARG A 10 17.62 -6.06 -28.96
C ARG A 10 18.80 -6.27 -28.01
N LEU A 11 18.66 -7.13 -27.01
CA LEU A 11 19.75 -7.49 -26.10
C LEU A 11 20.84 -8.29 -26.81
N LYS A 12 20.49 -9.25 -27.68
CA LYS A 12 21.47 -9.94 -28.54
C LYS A 12 22.20 -8.98 -29.48
N LEU A 13 21.49 -7.99 -30.03
CA LEU A 13 22.12 -6.95 -30.85
C LEU A 13 23.11 -6.10 -30.04
N ASN A 14 22.80 -5.76 -28.77
CA ASN A 14 23.77 -5.08 -27.90
C ASN A 14 25.06 -5.90 -27.74
N LEU A 15 24.95 -7.21 -27.52
CA LEU A 15 26.12 -8.10 -27.45
C LEU A 15 26.90 -8.14 -28.77
N ALA A 16 26.19 -8.21 -29.90
CA ALA A 16 26.81 -8.27 -31.23
C ALA A 16 27.62 -7.00 -31.57
N VAL A 17 27.20 -5.83 -31.07
CA VAL A 17 27.88 -4.55 -31.34
C VAL A 17 28.83 -4.10 -30.23
N LEU A 18 28.96 -4.86 -29.15
CA LEU A 18 29.63 -4.46 -27.90
C LEU A 18 31.07 -3.94 -28.07
N TYR A 19 31.80 -4.48 -29.06
CA TYR A 19 33.19 -4.14 -29.35
C TYR A 19 33.35 -3.36 -30.67
N SER A 20 32.27 -2.70 -31.11
CA SER A 20 32.25 -1.90 -32.34
C SER A 20 31.89 -0.45 -32.04
N ASP A 21 32.11 0.43 -33.00
CA ASP A 21 31.68 1.84 -32.92
C ASP A 21 30.16 2.02 -33.09
N ASN A 22 29.42 0.93 -33.37
CA ASN A 22 27.97 0.98 -33.52
C ASN A 22 27.30 1.18 -32.17
N LYS A 23 26.37 2.15 -32.11
CA LYS A 23 25.55 2.41 -30.93
C LYS A 23 24.13 1.94 -31.17
N THR A 24 23.57 1.25 -30.18
CA THR A 24 22.14 0.91 -30.18
C THR A 24 21.32 2.16 -29.84
N PRO A 25 20.13 2.35 -30.45
CA PRO A 25 19.29 3.53 -30.20
C PRO A 25 18.42 3.39 -28.94
N TRP A 26 18.57 2.31 -28.17
CA TRP A 26 17.79 2.03 -26.96
C TRP A 26 18.70 1.90 -25.74
N GLU A 27 18.14 2.15 -24.57
CA GLU A 27 18.86 2.00 -23.31
C GLU A 27 18.87 0.51 -22.89
N MET A 28 20.07 -0.06 -22.74
CA MET A 28 20.23 -1.49 -22.44
C MET A 28 19.50 -1.93 -21.16
N HIS A 29 19.56 -1.13 -20.09
CA HIS A 29 18.94 -1.46 -18.82
C HIS A 29 17.40 -1.52 -18.90
N ILE A 30 16.77 -0.68 -19.73
CA ILE A 30 15.31 -0.71 -19.96
C ILE A 30 14.92 -2.00 -20.68
N GLU A 31 15.69 -2.40 -21.70
CA GLU A 31 15.41 -3.63 -22.44
C GLU A 31 15.67 -4.88 -21.59
N LEU A 32 16.69 -4.85 -20.72
CA LEU A 32 16.94 -5.90 -19.71
C LEU A 32 15.78 -6.08 -18.75
N ASP A 33 15.28 -4.99 -18.14
CA ASP A 33 14.14 -5.08 -17.22
C ASP A 33 12.89 -5.64 -17.89
N ARG A 34 12.61 -5.20 -19.13
CA ARG A 34 11.46 -5.68 -19.90
C ARG A 34 11.61 -7.15 -20.31
N TYR A 35 12.83 -7.58 -20.65
CA TYR A 35 13.14 -8.97 -20.91
C TYR A 35 12.92 -9.83 -19.67
N LEU A 36 13.48 -9.44 -18.51
CA LEU A 36 13.32 -10.16 -17.25
C LEU A 36 11.86 -10.24 -16.81
N GLY A 37 11.12 -9.13 -16.91
CA GLY A 37 9.69 -9.08 -16.57
C GLY A 37 8.81 -9.95 -17.48
N LYS A 38 9.28 -10.32 -18.67
CA LYS A 38 8.56 -11.14 -19.65
C LYS A 38 9.24 -12.47 -19.95
N LEU A 39 10.24 -12.88 -19.16
CA LEU A 39 11.11 -14.02 -19.45
C LEU A 39 10.33 -15.31 -19.75
N ALA A 40 9.25 -15.55 -18.99
CA ALA A 40 8.37 -16.70 -19.18
C ALA A 40 7.68 -16.73 -20.56
N HIS A 41 7.53 -15.58 -21.21
CA HIS A 41 6.86 -15.38 -22.50
C HIS A 41 7.83 -15.21 -23.67
N VAL A 42 9.15 -15.21 -23.42
CA VAL A 42 10.16 -15.18 -24.48
C VAL A 42 10.27 -16.58 -25.10
N SER A 43 10.17 -16.66 -26.41
CA SER A 43 10.36 -17.87 -27.23
C SER A 43 11.74 -18.47 -26.97
N ALA A 44 11.83 -19.80 -26.91
CA ALA A 44 13.08 -20.50 -26.56
C ALA A 44 14.26 -20.12 -27.48
N GLU A 45 14.01 -19.90 -28.77
CA GLU A 45 15.01 -19.51 -29.77
C GLU A 45 15.58 -18.09 -29.53
N CYS A 46 14.77 -17.20 -28.97
CA CYS A 46 15.16 -15.81 -28.71
C CYS A 46 15.81 -15.62 -27.33
N ARG A 47 15.63 -16.56 -26.40
CA ARG A 47 16.18 -16.46 -25.04
C ARG A 47 17.70 -16.28 -25.06
N LEU A 48 18.16 -15.49 -24.10
CA LEU A 48 19.57 -15.35 -23.80
C LEU A 48 20.03 -16.60 -23.05
N ASN A 49 21.21 -17.10 -23.37
CA ASN A 49 21.87 -18.09 -22.54
C ASN A 49 22.45 -17.44 -21.27
N THR A 50 22.92 -18.25 -20.33
CA THR A 50 23.42 -17.77 -19.02
C THR A 50 24.60 -16.81 -19.16
N GLU A 51 25.52 -17.07 -20.08
CA GLU A 51 26.71 -16.23 -20.29
C GLU A 51 26.33 -14.88 -20.91
N GLU A 52 25.49 -14.90 -21.96
CA GLU A 52 24.93 -13.71 -22.60
C GLU A 52 24.19 -12.82 -21.58
N GLU A 53 23.37 -13.44 -20.73
CA GLU A 53 22.63 -12.74 -19.69
C GLU A 53 23.56 -12.13 -18.65
N LEU A 54 24.57 -12.86 -18.19
CA LEU A 54 25.55 -12.37 -17.21
C LEU A 54 26.35 -11.19 -17.76
N ASP A 55 26.79 -11.27 -19.02
CA ASP A 55 27.57 -10.19 -19.66
C ASP A 55 26.74 -8.91 -19.79
N LEU A 56 25.47 -9.02 -20.18
CA LEU A 56 24.54 -7.89 -20.24
C LEU A 56 24.25 -7.31 -18.86
N LEU A 57 24.01 -8.14 -17.85
CA LEU A 57 23.69 -7.70 -16.49
C LEU A 57 24.87 -6.96 -15.83
N VAL A 58 26.11 -7.40 -16.06
CA VAL A 58 27.32 -6.75 -15.55
C VAL A 58 27.55 -5.39 -16.21
N ARG A 59 27.18 -5.24 -17.48
CA ARG A 59 27.39 -4.04 -18.29
C ARG A 59 26.22 -3.06 -18.26
N ALA A 60 25.11 -3.42 -17.60
CA ALA A 60 23.96 -2.54 -17.45
C ALA A 60 24.36 -1.25 -16.72
N GLU A 61 24.22 -0.10 -17.39
CA GLU A 61 24.56 1.21 -16.85
C GLU A 61 23.78 1.56 -15.56
N ARG A 62 22.58 1.00 -15.41
CA ARG A 62 21.74 1.14 -14.22
C ARG A 62 21.35 -0.22 -13.66
N GLY A 63 21.60 -0.43 -12.37
CA GLY A 63 21.18 -1.61 -11.64
C GLY A 63 19.81 -1.43 -10.99
N THR A 64 18.74 -1.69 -11.72
CA THR A 64 17.40 -1.81 -11.16
C THR A 64 17.32 -3.04 -10.23
N PRO A 65 16.32 -3.13 -9.33
CA PRO A 65 16.19 -4.28 -8.43
C PRO A 65 16.06 -5.61 -9.18
N GLY A 66 15.34 -5.64 -10.31
CA GLY A 66 15.24 -6.82 -11.17
C GLY A 66 16.60 -7.27 -11.70
N ILE A 67 17.35 -6.35 -12.30
CA ILE A 67 18.71 -6.59 -12.80
C ILE A 67 19.64 -7.07 -11.68
N LYS A 68 19.65 -6.38 -10.53
CA LYS A 68 20.51 -6.74 -9.38
C LYS A 68 20.19 -8.12 -8.83
N ASN A 69 18.91 -8.44 -8.64
CA ASN A 69 18.49 -9.74 -8.14
C ASN A 69 18.87 -10.87 -9.10
N ARG A 70 18.67 -10.64 -10.41
CA ARG A 70 19.04 -11.63 -11.42
C ARG A 70 20.54 -11.83 -11.48
N LEU A 71 21.33 -10.76 -11.42
CA LEU A 71 22.80 -10.84 -11.38
C LEU A 71 23.28 -11.61 -10.14
N SER A 72 22.75 -11.30 -8.96
CA SER A 72 23.07 -12.03 -7.72
C SER A 72 22.69 -13.50 -7.82
N TYR A 73 21.53 -13.81 -8.41
CA TYR A 73 21.09 -15.18 -8.64
C TYR A 73 22.04 -15.95 -9.56
N LEU A 74 22.41 -15.38 -10.71
CA LEU A 74 23.31 -16.05 -11.66
C LEU A 74 24.71 -16.25 -11.08
N LYS A 75 25.27 -15.25 -10.39
CA LYS A 75 26.56 -15.38 -9.70
C LYS A 75 26.54 -16.45 -8.61
N ALA A 76 25.46 -16.52 -7.84
CA ALA A 76 25.30 -17.53 -6.81
C ALA A 76 25.15 -18.94 -7.41
N HIS A 77 24.42 -19.06 -8.52
CA HIS A 77 24.26 -20.32 -9.24
C HIS A 77 25.60 -20.85 -9.78
N ASP A 78 26.41 -19.97 -10.37
CA ASP A 78 27.76 -20.28 -10.85
C ASP A 78 28.72 -20.65 -9.70
N GLY A 79 28.63 -19.94 -8.57
CA GLY A 79 29.39 -20.25 -7.36
C GLY A 79 28.86 -21.42 -6.51
N HIS A 80 27.84 -22.15 -6.98
CA HIS A 80 27.17 -23.24 -6.24
C HIS A 80 26.66 -22.86 -4.84
N HIS A 81 26.26 -21.60 -4.64
CA HIS A 81 25.63 -21.15 -3.41
C HIS A 81 24.17 -21.60 -3.36
N THR A 82 23.72 -22.04 -2.19
CA THR A 82 22.34 -22.52 -1.98
C THR A 82 21.34 -21.42 -1.65
N GLU A 83 21.81 -20.24 -1.25
CA GLU A 83 20.97 -19.14 -0.78
C GLU A 83 21.35 -17.81 -1.44
N VAL A 84 20.34 -17.03 -1.82
CA VAL A 84 20.50 -15.69 -2.39
C VAL A 84 19.49 -14.76 -1.76
N LEU A 85 19.97 -13.70 -1.10
CA LEU A 85 19.10 -12.64 -0.64
C LEU A 85 18.66 -11.79 -1.84
N GLN A 86 17.36 -11.70 -2.07
CA GLN A 86 16.78 -10.85 -3.10
C GLN A 86 16.12 -9.62 -2.47
N HIS A 87 16.28 -8.48 -3.12
CA HIS A 87 15.66 -7.22 -2.70
C HIS A 87 14.50 -6.89 -3.64
N PRO A 88 13.24 -6.94 -3.19
CA PRO A 88 12.10 -6.65 -4.06
C PRO A 88 12.20 -5.22 -4.60
N ALA A 89 11.68 -5.00 -5.81
CA ALA A 89 11.58 -3.65 -6.34
C ALA A 89 10.67 -2.81 -5.43
N PRO A 90 11.05 -1.56 -5.12
CA PRO A 90 10.13 -0.67 -4.44
C PRO A 90 8.92 -0.46 -5.34
N MET A 91 7.72 -0.59 -4.77
CA MET A 91 6.49 -0.32 -5.51
C MET A 91 6.51 1.14 -5.98
N GLN A 92 6.55 1.37 -7.29
CA GLN A 92 6.77 2.71 -7.86
C GLN A 92 5.50 3.56 -7.94
N VAL A 93 4.32 2.94 -7.86
CA VAL A 93 3.02 3.64 -8.00
C VAL A 93 2.03 3.03 -7.02
N CYS A 94 1.17 3.85 -6.42
CA CYS A 94 0.04 3.46 -5.56
C CYS A 94 0.36 2.71 -4.24
N GLY A 95 1.56 2.13 -4.09
CA GLY A 95 1.96 1.34 -2.92
C GLY A 95 3.08 1.96 -2.08
N GLN A 96 3.85 2.91 -2.62
CA GLN A 96 4.95 3.53 -1.87
C GLN A 96 4.47 4.25 -0.60
N PRO A 97 3.42 5.10 -0.62
CA PRO A 97 2.96 5.77 0.59
C PRO A 97 2.50 4.77 1.65
N TRP A 98 1.78 3.73 1.23
CA TRP A 98 1.32 2.66 2.11
C TRP A 98 2.50 1.89 2.74
N ASN A 99 3.49 1.49 1.94
CA ASN A 99 4.69 0.85 2.45
C ASN A 99 5.44 1.74 3.45
N LYS A 100 5.58 3.03 3.12
CA LYS A 100 6.22 4.00 4.01
C LYS A 100 5.51 4.07 5.35
N LEU A 101 4.17 4.17 5.36
CA LEU A 101 3.34 4.12 6.56
C LEU A 101 3.61 2.84 7.38
N CYS A 102 3.58 1.68 6.74
CA CYS A 102 3.83 0.39 7.39
C CYS A 102 5.26 0.23 7.93
N MET A 103 6.23 0.99 7.41
CA MET A 103 7.63 0.96 7.85
C MET A 103 7.94 1.99 8.94
N LEU A 104 6.98 2.84 9.32
CA LEU A 104 7.21 3.86 10.34
C LEU A 104 7.45 3.22 11.70
N ARG A 105 8.50 3.71 12.37
CA ARG A 105 8.77 3.33 13.75
C ARG A 105 7.81 4.03 14.69
N GLN A 106 7.54 3.37 15.82
CA GLN A 106 6.78 3.93 16.93
C GLN A 106 7.23 5.36 17.28
N SER A 107 8.53 5.59 17.50
CA SER A 107 9.07 6.90 17.88
C SER A 107 8.76 8.02 16.89
N TYR A 108 8.77 7.73 15.59
CA TYR A 108 8.44 8.70 14.55
C TYR A 108 6.94 8.99 14.55
N LEU A 109 6.11 7.94 14.61
CA LEU A 109 4.65 8.05 14.61
C LEU A 109 4.13 8.91 15.78
N TYR A 110 4.76 8.84 16.95
CA TYR A 110 4.33 9.61 18.11
C TYR A 110 4.89 11.03 18.18
N SER A 111 5.98 11.31 17.49
CA SER A 111 6.58 12.65 17.45
C SER A 111 6.04 13.50 16.31
N GLN A 112 5.75 12.89 15.16
CA GLN A 112 5.34 13.58 13.93
C GLN A 112 3.93 13.21 13.47
N GLY A 113 3.33 12.15 14.03
CA GLY A 113 2.02 11.67 13.58
C GLY A 113 0.87 12.56 14.04
N ALA A 114 0.11 13.07 13.07
CA ALA A 114 -1.15 13.76 13.30
C ALA A 114 -2.15 12.82 13.98
N SER A 115 -3.03 13.42 14.78
CA SER A 115 -4.18 12.73 15.36
C SER A 115 -5.45 13.44 14.97
N LEU A 116 -6.52 12.67 14.86
CA LEU A 116 -7.86 13.21 14.72
C LEU A 116 -8.18 14.22 15.83
N GLN A 117 -8.71 15.35 15.43
CA GLN A 117 -9.26 16.38 16.33
C GLN A 117 -10.77 16.21 16.53
N ARG A 118 -11.45 15.71 15.51
CA ARG A 118 -12.89 15.45 15.48
C ARG A 118 -13.12 14.07 14.87
N VAL A 119 -14.14 13.37 15.36
CA VAL A 119 -14.61 12.10 14.78
C VAL A 119 -16.10 12.21 14.54
N GLN A 120 -16.53 11.87 13.33
CA GLN A 120 -17.91 11.84 12.91
C GLN A 120 -18.20 10.52 12.20
N TYR A 121 -19.29 9.87 12.60
CA TYR A 121 -19.65 8.58 12.06
C TYR A 121 -21.15 8.36 12.15
N LYS A 122 -21.73 7.82 11.09
CA LYS A 122 -23.12 7.39 11.05
C LYS A 122 -23.15 5.94 10.58
N SER A 123 -23.79 5.09 11.38
CA SER A 123 -23.92 3.68 11.04
C SER A 123 -24.74 3.50 9.76
N LEU A 124 -24.21 2.70 8.83
CA LEU A 124 -24.92 2.22 7.65
C LEU A 124 -25.69 0.91 7.93
N GLY A 125 -25.64 0.41 9.17
CA GLY A 125 -26.11 -0.91 9.58
C GLY A 125 -24.97 -1.86 9.88
N ASP A 126 -25.29 -2.98 10.52
CA ASP A 126 -24.30 -4.01 10.89
C ASP A 126 -23.92 -4.90 9.70
N GLU A 127 -24.78 -4.98 8.68
CA GLU A 127 -24.55 -5.74 7.45
C GLU A 127 -24.92 -4.91 6.21
N LEU A 128 -23.99 -4.84 5.25
CA LEU A 128 -24.13 -4.20 3.96
C LEU A 128 -24.13 -5.27 2.87
N THR A 129 -25.28 -5.46 2.23
CA THR A 129 -25.47 -6.50 1.21
C THR A 129 -25.57 -5.91 -0.19
N ASP A 130 -24.96 -6.60 -1.15
CA ASP A 130 -25.09 -6.35 -2.58
C ASP A 130 -24.95 -4.86 -2.94
N GLU A 131 -26.01 -4.24 -3.45
CA GLU A 131 -26.03 -2.85 -3.90
C GLU A 131 -25.45 -1.87 -2.88
N LYS A 132 -25.76 -2.03 -1.58
CA LYS A 132 -25.23 -1.12 -0.54
C LYS A 132 -23.73 -1.25 -0.34
N CYS A 133 -23.20 -2.47 -0.45
CA CYS A 133 -21.77 -2.71 -0.39
C CYS A 133 -21.06 -2.05 -1.57
N LEU A 134 -21.68 -2.14 -2.75
CA LEU A 134 -21.20 -1.57 -3.99
C LEU A 134 -21.27 -0.03 -3.97
N GLN A 135 -22.34 0.58 -3.46
CA GLN A 135 -22.49 2.04 -3.36
C GLN A 135 -21.28 2.73 -2.70
N VAL A 136 -20.70 2.13 -1.64
CA VAL A 136 -19.51 2.66 -0.96
C VAL A 136 -18.33 2.89 -1.92
N ILE A 137 -18.21 2.05 -2.96
CA ILE A 137 -17.14 2.09 -3.96
C ILE A 137 -17.55 2.91 -5.17
N TRP A 138 -18.71 2.63 -5.77
CA TRP A 138 -19.11 3.25 -7.03
C TRP A 138 -19.60 4.70 -6.89
N GLU A 139 -20.10 5.08 -5.71
CA GLU A 139 -20.51 6.46 -5.42
C GLU A 139 -19.42 7.26 -4.71
N ASP A 140 -18.21 6.68 -4.59
CA ASP A 140 -17.07 7.27 -3.89
C ASP A 140 -17.41 7.72 -2.45
N GLU A 141 -18.34 7.03 -1.76
CA GLU A 141 -18.80 7.48 -0.43
C GLU A 141 -17.64 7.56 0.57
N LEU A 142 -16.72 6.59 0.54
CA LEU A 142 -15.54 6.63 1.39
C LEU A 142 -14.49 7.62 0.85
N LEU A 143 -14.27 7.68 -0.47
CA LEU A 143 -13.21 8.52 -1.05
C LEU A 143 -13.52 10.01 -1.01
N ALA A 144 -14.80 10.38 -1.09
CA ALA A 144 -15.27 11.73 -0.89
C ALA A 144 -15.25 12.13 0.60
N ASP A 145 -14.94 11.20 1.50
CA ASP A 145 -14.83 11.46 2.92
C ASP A 145 -13.42 11.91 3.34
N GLU A 146 -13.35 12.40 4.57
CA GLU A 146 -12.11 12.71 5.27
C GLU A 146 -11.86 11.68 6.36
N GLU A 147 -10.62 11.59 6.85
CA GLU A 147 -10.24 10.62 7.89
C GLU A 147 -11.11 10.74 9.15
N SER A 148 -11.54 11.97 9.46
CA SER A 148 -12.45 12.29 10.57
C SER A 148 -13.91 11.87 10.33
N GLY A 149 -14.30 11.55 9.09
CA GLY A 149 -15.69 11.31 8.69
C GLY A 149 -16.51 12.58 8.47
N ALA A 150 -15.87 13.72 8.22
CA ALA A 150 -16.54 15.02 8.18
C ALA A 150 -17.55 15.18 7.03
N ASN A 151 -17.31 14.56 5.87
CA ASN A 151 -18.14 14.78 4.68
C ASN A 151 -19.24 13.73 4.54
N ARG A 152 -18.86 12.45 4.69
CA ARG A 152 -19.75 11.30 4.43
C ARG A 152 -20.01 10.44 5.67
N GLN A 153 -19.39 10.77 6.81
CA GLN A 153 -19.65 10.13 8.10
C GLN A 153 -19.24 8.65 8.14
N LEU A 154 -18.18 8.30 7.41
CA LEU A 154 -17.57 6.98 7.40
C LEU A 154 -16.17 7.04 8.02
N GLY A 155 -15.24 7.71 7.34
CA GLY A 155 -13.86 7.94 7.76
C GLY A 155 -13.13 6.73 8.35
N PHE A 156 -12.22 7.03 9.29
CA PHE A 156 -11.44 6.03 10.03
C PHE A 156 -12.32 5.01 10.76
N LEU A 157 -13.41 5.45 11.40
CA LEU A 157 -14.19 4.58 12.27
C LEU A 157 -14.93 3.50 11.48
N PHE A 158 -15.48 3.82 10.31
CA PHE A 158 -16.08 2.84 9.42
C PHE A 158 -15.09 1.74 9.01
N LEU A 159 -13.90 2.13 8.57
CA LEU A 159 -12.84 1.18 8.17
C LEU A 159 -12.40 0.30 9.35
N TYR A 160 -12.31 0.87 10.55
CA TYR A 160 -12.00 0.12 11.76
C TYR A 160 -13.06 -0.94 12.07
N LEU A 161 -14.35 -0.59 11.95
CA LEU A 161 -15.46 -1.50 12.20
C LEU A 161 -15.52 -2.64 11.17
N LEU A 162 -15.16 -2.38 9.91
CA LEU A 162 -15.01 -3.42 8.88
C LEU A 162 -13.88 -4.40 9.23
N LEU A 163 -12.69 -3.89 9.57
CA LEU A 163 -11.54 -4.73 9.90
C LEU A 163 -11.73 -5.56 11.19
N THR A 164 -12.64 -5.14 12.08
CA THR A 164 -12.93 -5.81 13.36
C THR A 164 -14.24 -6.60 13.36
N ASP A 165 -14.79 -6.89 12.17
CA ASP A 165 -16.01 -7.67 11.94
C ASP A 165 -17.25 -7.12 12.67
N LYS A 166 -17.28 -5.81 12.94
CA LYS A 166 -18.45 -5.12 13.54
C LYS A 166 -19.43 -4.63 12.48
N VAL A 167 -18.94 -4.38 11.27
CA VAL A 167 -19.75 -4.19 10.08
C VAL A 167 -19.33 -5.26 9.08
N LYS A 168 -20.29 -5.99 8.53
CA LYS A 168 -20.04 -7.02 7.52
C LYS A 168 -20.47 -6.55 6.15
N MET A 169 -19.73 -6.97 5.13
CA MET A 169 -20.03 -6.73 3.73
C MET A 169 -20.21 -8.07 3.02
N GLN A 170 -21.38 -8.25 2.41
CA GLN A 170 -21.70 -9.44 1.64
C GLN A 170 -22.05 -9.05 0.21
N LEU A 171 -21.56 -9.84 -0.75
CA LEU A 171 -21.88 -9.69 -2.16
C LEU A 171 -22.29 -11.05 -2.72
N LEU A 172 -23.49 -11.10 -3.28
CA LEU A 172 -24.09 -12.31 -3.87
C LEU A 172 -24.06 -13.50 -2.89
N GLY A 173 -24.36 -13.23 -1.62
CA GLY A 173 -24.36 -14.23 -0.54
C GLY A 173 -22.97 -14.68 -0.07
N THR A 174 -21.88 -14.06 -0.56
CA THR A 174 -20.51 -14.34 -0.12
C THR A 174 -20.03 -13.23 0.81
N ASP A 175 -19.45 -13.60 1.95
CA ASP A 175 -18.78 -12.64 2.84
C ASP A 175 -17.47 -12.17 2.22
N ILE A 176 -17.38 -10.87 1.95
CA ILE A 176 -16.21 -10.23 1.36
C ILE A 176 -15.62 -9.15 2.27
N THR A 177 -16.04 -9.12 3.55
CA THR A 177 -15.73 -8.05 4.52
C THR A 177 -14.23 -7.77 4.57
N HIS A 178 -13.40 -8.77 4.85
CA HIS A 178 -11.96 -8.59 4.99
C HIS A 178 -11.28 -8.20 3.68
N SER A 179 -11.62 -8.87 2.57
CA SER A 179 -11.04 -8.55 1.27
C SER A 179 -11.32 -7.10 0.88
N LEU A 180 -12.56 -6.64 1.09
CA LEU A 180 -12.95 -5.28 0.73
C LEU A 180 -12.40 -4.26 1.73
N ALA A 181 -12.39 -4.55 3.02
CA ALA A 181 -11.79 -3.68 4.04
C ALA A 181 -10.33 -3.40 3.74
N HIS A 182 -9.54 -4.43 3.39
CA HIS A 182 -8.13 -4.26 3.01
C HIS A 182 -7.95 -3.37 1.78
N ILE A 183 -8.83 -3.52 0.78
CA ILE A 183 -8.80 -2.69 -0.44
C ILE A 183 -9.17 -1.25 -0.08
N LEU A 184 -10.29 -1.04 0.62
CA LEU A 184 -10.81 0.27 0.99
C LEU A 184 -9.84 1.06 1.87
N VAL A 185 -9.19 0.42 2.85
CA VAL A 185 -8.20 1.07 3.71
C VAL A 185 -7.01 1.58 2.89
N ARG A 186 -6.47 0.75 2.00
CA ARG A 186 -5.34 1.13 1.13
C ARG A 186 -5.74 2.21 0.14
N TYR A 187 -6.94 2.09 -0.43
CA TYR A 187 -7.47 3.02 -1.42
C TYR A 187 -7.74 4.39 -0.80
N PHE A 188 -8.32 4.41 0.40
CA PHE A 188 -8.55 5.62 1.18
C PHE A 188 -7.23 6.29 1.60
N HIS A 189 -6.26 5.53 2.11
CA HIS A 189 -4.93 6.07 2.42
C HIS A 189 -4.26 6.66 1.18
N LEU A 190 -4.35 5.99 0.03
CA LEU A 190 -3.78 6.48 -1.21
C LEU A 190 -4.44 7.79 -1.67
N LYS A 191 -5.76 7.95 -1.51
CA LYS A 191 -6.47 9.22 -1.73
C LYS A 191 -5.93 10.32 -0.82
N LEU A 192 -5.73 10.05 0.47
CA LEU A 192 -5.23 11.03 1.42
C LEU A 192 -3.78 11.45 1.10
N CYS A 193 -2.95 10.51 0.62
CA CYS A 193 -1.62 10.77 0.07
C CYS A 193 -1.63 11.31 -1.39
N ARG A 194 -2.75 11.86 -1.86
CA ARG A 194 -2.90 12.46 -3.22
C ARG A 194 -2.41 11.53 -4.33
N TRP A 195 -2.73 10.24 -4.23
CA TRP A 195 -2.36 9.21 -5.21
C TRP A 195 -0.85 8.99 -5.36
N GLY A 196 -0.06 9.32 -4.33
CA GLY A 196 1.39 9.17 -4.36
C GLY A 196 2.12 10.28 -5.12
N LYS A 197 1.43 11.37 -5.46
CA LYS A 197 2.05 12.60 -5.99
C LYS A 197 2.74 13.41 -4.89
N GLU A 198 3.46 12.76 -3.97
CA GLU A 198 4.26 13.40 -2.92
C GLU A 198 5.54 14.07 -3.48
N ALA A 199 5.60 14.31 -4.79
CA ALA A 199 6.75 14.91 -5.46
C ALA A 199 6.74 16.44 -5.28
N VAL A 200 7.86 16.93 -4.75
CA VAL A 200 8.20 18.32 -4.41
C VAL A 200 8.37 19.17 -5.68
N GLU A 201 7.31 19.38 -6.44
CA GLU A 201 7.23 20.50 -7.38
C GLU A 201 6.39 21.61 -6.72
N GLU A 202 7.10 22.61 -6.19
CA GLU A 202 6.61 23.89 -5.69
C GLU A 202 5.54 23.86 -4.58
N GLY A 203 5.99 23.90 -3.33
CA GLY A 203 5.19 24.40 -2.20
C GLY A 203 4.15 23.43 -1.61
N GLU A 204 3.93 22.26 -2.21
CA GLU A 204 3.08 21.22 -1.62
C GLU A 204 3.87 20.38 -0.60
N GLY A 205 3.49 20.51 0.68
CA GLY A 205 4.11 19.75 1.77
C GLY A 205 3.80 18.25 1.71
N GLU A 206 4.72 17.46 2.25
CA GLU A 206 4.54 16.03 2.51
C GLU A 206 3.24 15.77 3.27
N HIS A 207 2.44 14.79 2.85
CA HIS A 207 1.20 14.45 3.57
C HIS A 207 1.55 14.05 5.02
N SER A 208 0.93 14.71 5.99
CA SER A 208 1.19 14.46 7.40
C SER A 208 0.82 13.02 7.74
N VAL A 209 1.76 12.27 8.30
CA VAL A 209 1.51 10.89 8.76
C VAL A 209 0.36 10.88 9.75
N SER A 210 -0.68 10.07 9.51
CA SER A 210 -1.78 9.87 10.46
C SER A 210 -1.53 8.66 11.37
N ARG A 211 -1.74 8.86 12.68
CA ARG A 211 -1.73 7.78 13.68
C ARG A 211 -2.88 6.79 13.48
N GLN A 212 -4.05 7.28 13.10
CA GLN A 212 -5.22 6.43 12.90
C GLN A 212 -5.11 5.59 11.62
N LEU A 213 -4.49 6.11 10.55
CA LEU A 213 -4.19 5.30 9.37
C LEU A 213 -3.13 4.24 9.67
N ALA A 214 -2.09 4.57 10.45
CA ALA A 214 -1.12 3.59 10.93
C ALA A 214 -1.79 2.50 11.80
N ALA A 215 -2.77 2.89 12.63
CA ALA A 215 -3.59 1.94 13.39
C ALA A 215 -4.39 1.00 12.48
N LEU A 216 -5.07 1.51 11.46
CA LEU A 216 -5.78 0.66 10.48
C LEU A 216 -4.84 -0.30 9.76
N ALA A 217 -3.64 0.15 9.39
CA ALA A 217 -2.63 -0.71 8.78
C ALA A 217 -2.21 -1.85 9.73
N ALA A 218 -2.01 -1.55 11.02
CA ALA A 218 -1.67 -2.55 12.03
C ALA A 218 -2.84 -3.53 12.27
N VAL A 219 -4.08 -3.03 12.37
CA VAL A 219 -5.28 -3.86 12.52
C VAL A 219 -5.43 -4.84 11.35
N ALA A 220 -5.28 -4.35 10.12
CA ALA A 220 -5.32 -5.17 8.92
C ALA A 220 -4.17 -6.19 8.84
N ALA A 221 -3.00 -5.87 9.38
CA ALA A 221 -1.84 -6.77 9.38
C ALA A 221 -1.91 -7.84 10.48
N LEU A 222 -2.61 -7.57 11.59
CA LEU A 222 -2.67 -8.41 12.78
C LEU A 222 -4.13 -8.75 13.14
N PRO A 223 -4.81 -9.58 12.34
CA PRO A 223 -6.24 -9.91 12.56
C PRO A 223 -6.48 -10.70 13.85
N SER A 224 -5.49 -11.46 14.33
CA SER A 224 -5.58 -12.23 15.58
C SER A 224 -5.29 -11.39 16.83
N HIS A 225 -4.88 -10.13 16.68
CA HIS A 225 -4.60 -9.26 17.82
C HIS A 225 -5.90 -8.73 18.41
N HIS A 226 -5.94 -8.58 19.73
CA HIS A 226 -7.14 -8.13 20.45
C HIS A 226 -7.23 -6.60 20.43
N TRP A 227 -7.80 -6.06 19.36
CA TRP A 227 -8.05 -4.63 19.20
C TRP A 227 -9.26 -4.17 20.04
N PRO A 228 -9.25 -2.92 20.57
CA PRO A 228 -10.29 -2.44 21.47
C PRO A 228 -11.66 -2.33 20.76
N PRO A 229 -12.77 -2.68 21.42
CA PRO A 229 -14.08 -2.59 20.79
C PRO A 229 -14.51 -1.13 20.59
N ALA A 230 -14.94 -0.79 19.37
CA ALA A 230 -15.53 0.51 19.05
C ALA A 230 -17.05 0.46 19.17
N GLN A 231 -17.57 0.35 20.40
CA GLN A 231 -19.01 0.24 20.66
C GLN A 231 -19.54 1.50 21.35
N PHE A 232 -20.29 2.30 20.60
CA PHE A 232 -20.89 3.53 21.10
C PHE A 232 -22.41 3.39 21.08
N GLN A 233 -23.04 3.49 22.25
CA GLN A 233 -24.49 3.31 22.43
C GLN A 233 -25.17 4.59 22.90
N GLY A 234 -26.49 4.66 22.68
CA GLY A 234 -27.36 5.72 23.19
C GLY A 234 -26.92 7.12 22.75
N PHE A 235 -26.68 8.01 23.73
CA PHE A 235 -26.29 9.40 23.51
C PHE A 235 -25.08 9.54 22.58
N TRP A 236 -24.04 8.72 22.80
CA TRP A 236 -22.78 8.84 22.06
C TRP A 236 -22.88 8.36 20.61
N HIS A 237 -23.77 7.41 20.31
CA HIS A 237 -24.07 7.03 18.94
C HIS A 237 -24.65 8.21 18.15
N HIS A 238 -25.62 8.92 18.75
CA HIS A 238 -26.21 10.10 18.14
C HIS A 238 -25.21 11.26 18.06
N GLN A 239 -24.39 11.47 19.10
CA GLN A 239 -23.36 12.52 19.12
C GLN A 239 -22.29 12.30 18.04
N LEU A 240 -21.91 11.04 17.76
CA LEU A 240 -20.99 10.70 16.67
C LEU A 240 -21.53 11.08 15.30
N SER A 241 -22.84 10.95 15.05
CA SER A 241 -23.43 11.37 13.77
C SER A 241 -23.34 12.88 13.53
N ARG A 242 -23.31 13.67 14.61
CA ARG A 242 -23.10 15.12 14.58
C ARG A 242 -21.61 15.50 14.61
N GLY A 243 -20.76 14.59 15.08
CA GLY A 243 -19.33 14.74 15.24
C GLY A 243 -18.93 15.17 16.66
N VAL A 244 -17.92 14.49 17.20
CA VAL A 244 -17.35 14.71 18.54
C VAL A 244 -15.99 15.39 18.40
N ASN A 245 -15.81 16.58 19.00
CA ASN A 245 -14.52 17.26 19.08
C ASN A 245 -13.73 16.72 20.28
N LEU A 246 -12.65 15.99 20.03
CA LEU A 246 -11.84 15.28 21.02
C LEU A 246 -11.04 16.21 21.95
N HIS A 247 -10.90 17.49 21.61
CA HIS A 247 -10.19 18.47 22.42
C HIS A 247 -11.11 19.30 23.33
N SER A 248 -12.42 19.27 23.09
CA SER A 248 -13.41 19.89 23.96
C SER A 248 -13.46 19.19 25.33
N PRO A 249 -13.88 19.87 26.41
CA PRO A 249 -13.99 19.24 27.74
C PRO A 249 -14.81 17.94 27.71
N GLU A 250 -16.00 17.99 27.11
CA GLU A 250 -16.89 16.81 26.95
C GLU A 250 -16.27 15.73 26.07
N GLY A 251 -15.53 16.13 25.03
CA GLY A 251 -14.88 15.18 24.12
C GLY A 251 -13.69 14.46 24.75
N ARG A 252 -12.95 15.10 25.65
CA ARG A 252 -11.82 14.47 26.36
C ARG A 252 -12.28 13.37 27.31
N GLU A 253 -13.49 13.50 27.86
CA GLU A 253 -14.13 12.51 28.74
C GLU A 253 -15.06 11.56 27.96
N SER A 254 -15.08 11.66 26.62
CA SER A 254 -15.97 10.84 25.81
C SER A 254 -15.46 9.40 25.68
N PRO A 255 -16.36 8.41 25.53
CA PRO A 255 -15.99 7.03 25.19
C PRO A 255 -15.22 6.93 23.87
N VAL A 256 -15.40 7.88 22.96
CA VAL A 256 -14.65 7.95 21.69
C VAL A 256 -13.18 8.25 21.95
N ARG A 257 -12.90 9.16 22.89
CA ARG A 257 -11.54 9.46 23.30
C ARG A 257 -10.90 8.28 24.01
N GLU A 258 -11.62 7.67 24.95
CA GLU A 258 -11.17 6.46 25.66
C GLU A 258 -10.81 5.33 24.68
N PHE A 259 -11.69 5.06 23.71
CA PHE A 259 -11.41 4.10 22.65
C PHE A 259 -10.12 4.41 21.88
N LEU A 260 -9.91 5.67 21.48
CA LEU A 260 -8.71 6.07 20.75
C LEU A 260 -7.44 5.95 21.61
N ASP A 261 -7.51 6.26 22.90
CA ASP A 261 -6.39 6.12 23.82
C ASP A 261 -6.05 4.63 24.06
N LEU A 262 -7.06 3.75 24.16
CA LEU A 262 -6.87 2.30 24.22
C LEU A 262 -6.28 1.75 22.91
N LEU A 263 -6.75 2.23 21.76
CA LEU A 263 -6.23 1.85 20.46
C LEU A 263 -4.76 2.26 20.33
N ASP A 264 -4.43 3.46 20.79
CA ASP A 264 -3.05 3.95 20.80
C ASP A 264 -2.16 3.08 21.68
N ALA A 265 -2.63 2.68 22.86
CA ALA A 265 -1.90 1.75 23.74
C ALA A 265 -1.66 0.39 23.07
N GLN A 266 -2.66 -0.18 22.39
CA GLN A 266 -2.52 -1.44 21.66
C GLN A 266 -1.58 -1.32 20.45
N LEU A 267 -1.65 -0.20 19.73
CA LEU A 267 -0.74 0.07 18.61
C LEU A 267 0.72 0.10 19.06
N ARG A 268 1.00 0.69 20.23
CA ARG A 268 2.35 0.71 20.81
C ARG A 268 2.88 -0.69 21.09
N ILE A 269 2.02 -1.58 21.60
CA ILE A 269 2.40 -2.98 21.87
C ILE A 269 2.64 -3.73 20.56
N ALA A 270 1.80 -3.50 19.55
CA ALA A 270 1.90 -4.16 18.25
C ALA A 270 3.13 -3.74 17.43
N LEU A 271 3.68 -2.55 17.69
CA LEU A 271 4.86 -1.99 16.99
C LEU A 271 6.20 -2.22 17.72
N GLN A 272 6.19 -2.93 18.86
CA GLN A 272 7.41 -3.37 19.57
C GLN A 272 8.01 -4.61 18.94
#